data_AF-A0A161MGI9-F1
#
_entry.id   AF-A0A161MGI9-F1
#
_cell.length_a   1.000
_cell.length_b   1.000
_cell.length_c   1.000
_cell.angle_alpha   90.00
_cell.angle_beta   90.00
_cell.angle_gamma   90.00
#
_symmetry.space_group_name_H-M   'P 1'
#
loop_
_entity.id
_entity.type
_entity.pdbx_description
1 polymer ?
#
loop_
_entity_poly.entity_id
_entity_poly.type
_entity_poly.pdbx_seq_one_letter_code
_entity_poly.pdbx_strand_id
1 'polypeptide(L)'
;VHPCQPVITEIWPVLSSACTKYQADGHITERCCRCLRYIVRCLRKHSAHLLQPMVKQIVTLYSQHQHSCFLYLGSILVDEYATDPGCTQGLVDMLQVFIGPTFTILQEPNGLKNQSRYGRRFF
;
A
#
# COMPACT_ATOMS: atom_id res chain seq x y z
N VAL A 1 18.91 14.74 -7.07
CA VAL A 1 19.03 13.27 -7.23
C VAL A 1 19.24 12.67 -5.85
N HIS A 2 18.36 11.78 -5.41
CA HIS A 2 18.44 11.19 -4.07
C HIS A 2 19.39 9.98 -4.10
N PRO A 3 20.40 9.88 -3.22
CA PRO A 3 21.43 8.83 -3.29
C PRO A 3 20.84 7.40 -3.17
N CYS A 4 19.72 7.23 -2.47
CA CYS A 4 19.06 5.93 -2.33
C CYS A 4 18.17 5.53 -3.52
N GLN A 5 17.90 6.43 -4.47
CA GLN A 5 17.01 6.17 -5.61
C GLN A 5 17.47 5.00 -6.50
N PRO A 6 18.73 4.92 -6.96
CA PRO A 6 19.19 3.81 -7.78
C PRO A 6 19.12 2.47 -7.03
N VAL A 7 19.57 2.47 -5.78
CA VAL A 7 19.57 1.26 -4.91
C VAL A 7 18.15 0.73 -4.71
N ILE A 8 17.18 1.61 -4.44
CA ILE A 8 15.80 1.18 -4.24
C ILE A 8 15.18 0.66 -5.54
N THR A 9 15.52 1.26 -6.68
CA THR A 9 15.03 0.82 -7.99
C THR A 9 15.55 -0.59 -8.31
N GLU A 10 16.79 -0.90 -7.95
CA GLU A 10 17.39 -2.23 -8.11
C GLU A 10 16.79 -3.28 -7.15
N ILE A 11 16.49 -2.87 -5.91
CA ILE A 11 15.93 -3.76 -4.89
C ILE A 11 14.42 -4.01 -5.08
N TRP A 12 13.71 -3.08 -5.73
CA TRP A 12 12.27 -3.15 -5.96
C TRP A 12 11.75 -4.50 -6.50
N PRO A 13 12.29 -5.10 -7.58
CA PRO A 13 11.81 -6.38 -8.11
C PRO A 13 11.91 -7.53 -7.10
N VAL A 14 12.94 -7.53 -6.24
CA VAL A 14 13.11 -8.54 -5.19
C VAL A 14 12.05 -8.36 -4.09
N LEU A 15 11.82 -7.11 -3.65
CA LEU A 15 10.77 -6.80 -2.68
C LEU A 15 9.39 -7.12 -3.22
N SER A 16 9.14 -6.77 -4.49
CA SER A 16 7.91 -7.07 -5.20
C SER A 16 7.66 -8.59 -5.25
N SER A 17 8.66 -9.37 -5.65
CA SER A 17 8.57 -10.84 -5.67
C SER A 17 8.33 -11.43 -4.29
N ALA A 18 8.95 -10.87 -3.23
CA ALA A 18 8.72 -11.30 -1.86
C ALA A 18 7.27 -11.01 -1.41
N CYS A 19 6.74 -9.82 -1.71
CA CYS A 19 5.35 -9.47 -1.38
C CYS A 19 4.36 -10.43 -2.04
N THR A 20 4.58 -10.78 -3.31
CA THR A 20 3.73 -11.74 -4.03
C THR A 20 3.90 -13.16 -3.51
N LYS A 21 5.13 -13.60 -3.19
CA LYS A 21 5.38 -14.95 -2.66
C LYS A 21 4.74 -15.18 -1.29
N TYR A 22 4.77 -14.18 -0.42
CA TYR A 22 4.29 -14.29 0.97
C TYR A 22 2.94 -13.62 1.21
N GLN A 23 2.18 -13.32 0.16
CA GLN A 23 0.90 -12.60 0.22
C GLN A 23 -0.15 -13.24 1.13
N ALA A 24 -0.11 -14.56 1.32
CA ALA A 24 -1.02 -15.29 2.19
C ALA A 24 -0.68 -15.11 3.69
N ASP A 25 0.58 -14.82 4.03
CA ASP A 25 1.03 -14.62 5.40
C ASP A 25 0.92 -13.15 5.78
N GLY A 26 -0.06 -12.83 6.62
CA GLY A 26 -0.31 -11.45 7.08
C GLY A 26 0.85 -10.84 7.88
N HIS A 27 1.64 -11.65 8.59
CA HIS A 27 2.75 -11.16 9.42
C HIS A 27 3.97 -10.82 8.57
N ILE A 28 4.29 -11.63 7.54
CA ILE A 28 5.33 -11.29 6.57
C ILE A 28 4.90 -10.09 5.74
N THR A 29 3.64 -10.07 5.28
CA THR A 29 3.09 -8.96 4.48
C THR A 29 3.12 -7.64 5.26
N GLU A 30 2.84 -7.64 6.58
CA GLU A 30 2.95 -6.43 7.41
C GLU A 30 4.41 -5.93 7.51
N ARG A 31 5.39 -6.83 7.61
CA ARG A 31 6.82 -6.48 7.58
C ARG A 31 7.23 -5.89 6.23
N CYS A 32 6.79 -6.49 5.13
CA CYS A 32 7.01 -5.98 3.79
C CYS A 32 6.40 -4.57 3.62
N CYS A 33 5.15 -4.37 4.02
CA CYS A 33 4.50 -3.05 4.00
C CYS A 33 5.26 -2.03 4.86
N ARG A 34 5.83 -2.45 6.00
CA ARG A 34 6.66 -1.59 6.84
C ARG A 34 7.96 -1.18 6.13
N CYS A 35 8.61 -2.09 5.42
CA CYS A 35 9.77 -1.75 4.59
C CYS A 35 9.41 -0.76 3.47
N LEU A 36 8.29 -1.01 2.77
CA LEU A 36 7.80 -0.10 1.71
C LEU A 36 7.50 1.30 2.25
N ARG A 37 6.92 1.39 3.45
CA ARG A 37 6.72 2.67 4.14
C ARG A 37 8.02 3.47 4.30
N TYR A 38 9.11 2.82 4.74
CA TYR A 38 10.38 3.53 4.92
C TYR A 38 11.00 3.94 3.59
N ILE A 39 10.88 3.09 2.56
CA ILE A 39 11.32 3.41 1.20
C ILE A 39 10.59 4.65 0.66
N VAL A 40 9.26 4.66 0.76
CA VAL A 40 8.42 5.79 0.33
C VAL A 40 8.79 7.07 1.10
N ARG A 41 8.96 6.99 2.42
CA ARG A 41 9.36 8.13 3.26
C ARG A 41 10.76 8.64 2.94
N CYS A 42 11.66 7.77 2.48
CA CYS A 42 13.02 8.09 2.11
C CYS A 42 13.07 8.80 0.74
N LEU A 43 12.34 8.30 -0.25
CA LEU A 43 12.38 8.84 -1.61
C LEU A 43 11.39 9.98 -1.85
N ARG A 44 10.25 10.00 -1.15
CA ARG A 44 9.15 10.97 -1.32
C ARG A 44 8.85 11.22 -2.81
N LYS A 45 8.98 12.47 -3.26
CA LYS A 45 8.73 12.89 -4.65
C LYS A 45 9.66 12.25 -5.69
N HIS A 46 10.79 11.66 -5.27
CA HIS A 46 11.77 11.04 -6.19
C HIS A 46 11.43 9.59 -6.55
N SER A 47 10.37 9.01 -5.97
CA SER A 47 9.88 7.65 -6.30
C SER A 47 8.67 7.65 -7.23
N ALA A 48 8.38 8.75 -7.92
CA ALA A 48 7.25 8.82 -8.86
C ALA A 48 7.25 7.69 -9.90
N HIS A 49 8.44 7.26 -10.38
CA HIS A 49 8.59 6.13 -11.31
C HIS A 49 8.25 4.77 -10.70
N LEU A 50 8.43 4.61 -9.39
CA LEU A 50 8.09 3.38 -8.65
C LEU A 50 6.66 3.41 -8.10
N LEU A 51 6.02 4.58 -8.06
CA LEU A 51 4.67 4.72 -7.51
C LEU A 51 3.65 3.91 -8.31
N GLN A 52 3.64 4.03 -9.63
CA GLN A 52 2.71 3.27 -10.49
C GLN A 52 2.82 1.75 -10.30
N PRO A 53 4.00 1.12 -10.42
CA PRO A 53 4.11 -0.33 -10.23
C PRO A 53 3.79 -0.74 -8.78
N MET A 54 4.13 0.09 -7.79
CA MET A 54 3.80 -0.17 -6.38
C MET A 54 2.29 -0.17 -6.14
N VAL A 55 1.57 0.85 -6.61
CA VAL A 55 0.11 0.94 -6.48
C VAL A 55 -0.57 -0.23 -7.19
N LYS A 56 -0.18 -0.52 -8.44
CA LYS A 56 -0.74 -1.64 -9.21
C LYS A 56 -0.56 -2.98 -8.48
N GLN A 57 0.62 -3.18 -7.89
CA GLN A 57 0.90 -4.37 -7.11
C GLN A 57 0.05 -4.44 -5.84
N ILE A 58 -0.02 -3.36 -5.05
CA ILE A 58 -0.83 -3.33 -3.82
C ILE A 58 -2.30 -3.61 -4.13
N VAL A 59 -2.85 -3.01 -5.19
CA VAL A 59 -4.24 -3.24 -5.63
C VAL A 59 -4.46 -4.72 -5.99
N THR A 60 -3.52 -5.33 -6.70
CA THR A 60 -3.60 -6.75 -7.08
C THR A 60 -3.48 -7.67 -5.87
N LEU A 61 -2.59 -7.36 -4.93
CA LEU A 61 -2.43 -8.15 -3.70
C LEU A 61 -3.65 -8.01 -2.79
N TYR A 62 -4.22 -6.81 -2.70
CA TYR A 62 -5.39 -6.53 -1.88
C TYR A 62 -6.65 -7.25 -2.39
N SER A 63 -6.81 -7.37 -3.72
CA SER A 63 -7.95 -8.12 -4.28
C SER A 63 -7.88 -9.61 -3.95
N GLN A 64 -6.68 -10.18 -3.80
CA GLN A 64 -6.47 -11.57 -3.41
C GLN A 64 -6.53 -11.76 -1.89
N HIS A 65 -5.93 -10.85 -1.12
CA HIS A 65 -5.85 -10.90 0.32
C HIS A 65 -6.08 -9.51 0.91
N GLN A 66 -7.23 -9.30 1.54
CA GLN A 66 -7.65 -7.99 2.06
C GLN A 66 -6.94 -7.60 3.37
N HIS A 67 -5.60 -7.68 3.46
CA HIS A 67 -4.86 -7.35 4.68
C HIS A 67 -4.92 -5.85 5.01
N SER A 68 -5.18 -5.50 6.28
CA SER A 68 -5.23 -4.09 6.73
C SER A 68 -3.93 -3.31 6.56
N CYS A 69 -2.79 -3.99 6.41
CA CYS A 69 -1.49 -3.34 6.21
C CYS A 69 -1.43 -2.58 4.88
N PHE A 70 -2.17 -3.01 3.86
CA PHE A 70 -2.23 -2.33 2.57
C PHE A 70 -2.99 -1.00 2.65
N LEU A 71 -4.05 -0.94 3.45
CA LEU A 71 -4.78 0.31 3.71
C LEU A 71 -3.88 1.37 4.37
N TYR A 72 -3.06 0.94 5.34
CA TYR A 72 -2.09 1.81 5.99
C TYR A 72 -0.96 2.25 5.04
N LEU A 73 -0.53 1.38 4.13
CA LEU A 73 0.44 1.77 3.11
C LEU A 73 -0.17 2.79 2.14
N GLY A 74 -1.42 2.60 1.75
CA GLY A 74 -2.19 3.52 0.93
C GLY A 74 -2.29 4.92 1.56
N SER A 75 -2.57 5.03 2.86
CA SER A 75 -2.64 6.34 3.52
C SER A 75 -1.29 7.08 3.53
N ILE A 76 -0.17 6.35 3.63
CA ILE A 76 1.17 6.95 3.53
C ILE A 76 1.46 7.41 2.10
N LEU A 77 1.02 6.67 1.09
CA LEU A 77 1.15 7.09 -0.30
C LEU A 77 0.33 8.36 -0.56
N VAL A 78 -0.89 8.45 -0.03
CA VAL A 78 -1.69 9.68 -0.12
C VAL A 78 -0.99 10.83 0.61
N ASP A 79 -0.50 10.62 1.83
CA ASP A 79 0.21 11.64 2.63
C ASP A 79 1.43 12.23 1.90
N GLU A 80 2.23 11.39 1.24
CA GLU A 80 3.46 11.83 0.57
C GLU A 80 3.21 12.37 -0.86
N TYR A 81 2.23 11.84 -1.60
CA TYR A 81 2.03 12.13 -3.03
C TYR A 81 0.74 12.92 -3.36
N ALA A 82 -0.16 13.18 -2.41
CA ALA A 82 -1.38 13.97 -2.68
C ALA A 82 -1.08 15.41 -3.13
N THR A 83 0.11 15.93 -2.83
CA THR A 83 0.55 17.26 -3.27
C THR A 83 1.03 17.30 -4.73
N ASP A 84 1.17 16.14 -5.38
CA ASP A 84 1.60 16.03 -6.77
C ASP A 84 0.41 15.75 -7.69
N PRO A 85 -0.02 16.73 -8.52
CA PRO A 85 -1.20 16.58 -9.38
C PRO A 85 -1.06 15.45 -10.41
N GLY A 86 0.16 15.01 -10.75
CA GLY A 86 0.37 13.88 -11.65
C GLY A 86 0.08 12.52 -11.01
N CYS A 87 0.05 12.45 -9.68
CA CYS A 87 -0.13 11.20 -8.92
C CYS A 87 -1.55 11.06 -8.35
N THR A 88 -2.30 12.15 -8.23
CA THR A 88 -3.62 12.20 -7.59
C THR A 88 -4.60 11.20 -8.20
N GLN A 89 -4.67 11.10 -9.53
CA GLN A 89 -5.61 10.18 -10.18
C GLN A 89 -5.34 8.71 -9.81
N GLY A 90 -4.07 8.28 -9.82
CA GLY A 90 -3.72 6.91 -9.46
C GLY A 90 -4.00 6.58 -7.99
N LEU A 91 -3.87 7.57 -7.09
CA LEU A 91 -4.24 7.43 -5.68
C LEU A 91 -5.75 7.32 -5.48
N VAL A 92 -6.53 8.08 -6.23
CA VAL A 92 -8.01 8.01 -6.21
C VAL A 92 -8.48 6.66 -6.72
N ASP A 93 -7.91 6.18 -7.84
CA ASP A 93 -8.24 4.87 -8.40
C ASP A 93 -7.92 3.74 -7.41
N MET A 94 -6.78 3.84 -6.70
CA MET A 94 -6.42 2.91 -5.63
C MET A 94 -7.44 2.92 -4.49
N LEU A 95 -7.87 4.10 -4.04
CA LEU A 95 -8.87 4.24 -2.98
C LEU A 95 -10.20 3.59 -3.38
N GLN A 96 -10.66 3.80 -4.62
CA GLN A 96 -11.88 3.19 -5.13
C GLN A 96 -11.83 1.66 -5.08
N VAL A 97 -10.67 1.06 -5.41
CA VAL A 97 -10.52 -0.40 -5.32
C VAL A 97 -10.49 -0.88 -3.87
N PHE A 98 -9.94 -0.11 -2.93
CA PHE A 98 -9.94 -0.48 -1.51
C PHE A 98 -11.32 -0.37 -0.85
N ILE A 99 -12.11 0.62 -1.25
CA ILE A 99 -13.45 0.89 -0.70
C ILE A 99 -14.32 -0.36 -0.80
N GLY A 100 -14.44 -0.98 -1.98
CA GLY A 100 -15.34 -2.13 -2.18
C GLY A 100 -15.15 -3.25 -1.16
N PRO A 101 -13.99 -3.93 -1.13
CA PRO A 101 -13.73 -5.02 -0.19
C PRO A 101 -13.70 -4.56 1.27
N THR A 102 -13.20 -3.35 1.56
CA THR A 102 -13.18 -2.84 2.95
C THR A 102 -14.59 -2.66 3.49
N PHE A 103 -15.51 -2.10 2.71
CA PHE A 103 -16.90 -1.92 3.12
C PHE A 103 -17.61 -3.26 3.30
N THR A 104 -17.36 -4.25 2.44
CA THR A 104 -17.90 -5.61 2.62
C THR A 104 -17.46 -6.21 3.96
N ILE A 105 -16.18 -6.08 4.32
CA ILE A 105 -15.64 -6.58 5.60
C ILE A 105 -16.24 -5.81 6.79
N LEU A 106 -16.41 -4.49 6.68
CA LEU A 106 -16.97 -3.66 7.74
C LEU A 106 -18.48 -3.88 7.94
N GLN A 107 -19.20 -4.33 6.91
CA GLN A 107 -20.62 -4.67 6.96
C GLN A 107 -20.90 -6.04 7.59
N GLU A 108 -19.88 -6.88 7.82
CA GLU A 108 -20.08 -8.16 8.52
C GLU A 108 -20.61 -7.95 9.95
N PRO A 109 -21.39 -8.90 10.51
CA PRO A 109 -21.88 -8.80 11.88
C PRO A 109 -20.70 -8.69 12.87
N ASN A 110 -20.67 -7.61 13.66
CA ASN A 110 -19.54 -7.23 14.54
C ASN A 110 -18.22 -6.88 13.81
N GLY A 111 -18.23 -6.60 12.51
CA GLY A 111 -17.04 -6.24 11.73
C GLY A 111 -16.27 -5.06 12.33
N LEU A 112 -16.96 -4.00 12.76
CA LEU A 112 -16.36 -2.84 13.44
C LEU A 112 -15.68 -3.19 14.79
N LYS A 113 -16.17 -4.21 15.51
CA LYS A 113 -15.61 -4.66 16.80
C LYS A 113 -14.46 -5.65 16.61
N ASN A 114 -14.61 -6.63 15.71
CA ASN A 114 -13.62 -7.67 15.45
C ASN A 114 -12.43 -7.15 14.64
N GLN A 115 -12.66 -6.21 13.72
CA GLN A 115 -11.65 -5.61 12.86
C GLN A 115 -11.28 -4.20 13.32
N SER A 116 -11.13 -3.97 14.64
CA SER A 116 -10.83 -2.64 15.21
C SER A 116 -9.54 -1.98 14.66
N ARG A 117 -8.68 -2.74 13.96
CA ARG A 117 -7.51 -2.24 13.22
C ARG A 117 -7.86 -1.67 11.84
N TYR A 118 -8.92 -2.13 11.18
CA TYR A 118 -9.37 -1.60 9.89
C TYR A 118 -10.03 -0.23 10.06
N GLY A 119 -10.94 -0.09 11.04
CA GLY A 119 -11.60 1.19 11.33
C GLY A 119 -10.63 2.33 11.67
N ARG A 120 -9.53 2.04 12.38
CA ARG A 120 -8.48 3.03 12.72
C ARG A 120 -7.44 3.30 11.63
N ARG A 121 -7.39 2.46 10.58
CA ARG A 121 -6.42 2.59 9.48
C ARG A 121 -7.06 3.09 8.19
N PHE A 122 -8.39 3.02 8.08
CA PHE A 122 -9.14 3.50 6.93
C PHE A 122 -9.71 4.93 7.13
N PHE A 123 -10.13 5.25 8.36
CA PHE A 123 -10.46 6.61 8.80
C PHE A 123 -9.25 7.23 9.51
#